data_AF-A0A9D3SFC8-F1
#
_entry.id   AF-A0A9D3SFC8-F1
#
_cell.length_a   1.000
_cell.length_b   1.000
_cell.length_c   1.000
_cell.angle_alpha   90.00
_cell.angle_beta   90.00
_cell.angle_gamma   90.00
#
_symmetry.space_group_name_H-M   'P 1'
#
loop_
_entity.id
_entity.type
_entity.pdbx_description
1 polymer ?
#
loop_
_entity_poly.entity_id
_entity_poly.type
_entity_poly.pdbx_seq_one_letter_code
_entity_poly.pdbx_strand_id
1 'polypeptide(L)'
;MEAQTDTRFVPHFPLIRVSNREIMNLERVSNEEKLNLCRKYYLGGFAFLPFLWLVNVVWFFKEAFMKPAYTEQPQIKIYVKRSALGLILWVAVLTTWITIFQHFRAHWGEVADYLSFTIPLGTP
;
A
#
# COMPACT_ATOMS: atom_id res chain seq x y z
N MET A 1 36.27 -50.90 24.33
CA MET A 1 35.20 -50.41 25.22
C MET A 1 34.76 -49.08 24.66
N GLU A 2 33.82 -49.09 23.70
CA GLU A 2 33.30 -47.89 23.05
C GLU A 2 32.01 -47.46 23.76
N ALA A 3 31.95 -46.20 24.14
CA ALA A 3 30.82 -45.58 24.81
C ALA A 3 29.75 -45.20 23.77
N GLN A 4 28.55 -45.77 23.93
CA GLN A 4 27.38 -45.46 23.11
C GLN A 4 26.60 -44.31 23.75
N THR A 5 26.75 -43.10 23.20
CA THR A 5 26.04 -41.90 23.67
C THR A 5 24.65 -41.84 23.04
N ASP A 6 23.62 -42.07 23.86
CA ASP A 6 22.19 -42.07 23.49
C ASP A 6 21.75 -40.70 22.96
N THR A 7 21.39 -40.65 21.68
CA THR A 7 20.94 -39.49 20.91
C THR A 7 19.44 -39.25 21.04
N ARG A 8 18.92 -39.16 22.27
CA ARG A 8 17.48 -38.89 22.49
C ARG A 8 17.27 -37.93 23.65
N PHE A 9 17.16 -36.64 23.33
CA PHE A 9 16.12 -35.72 23.85
C PHE A 9 16.39 -34.31 23.31
N VAL A 10 15.78 -33.97 22.18
CA VAL A 10 15.58 -32.57 21.76
C VAL A 10 14.09 -32.28 21.92
N PRO A 11 13.67 -31.36 22.79
CA PRO A 11 12.26 -31.04 22.95
C PRO A 11 11.76 -30.40 21.66
N HIS A 12 10.78 -31.05 21.03
CA HIS A 12 10.08 -30.56 19.84
C HIS A 12 9.16 -29.40 20.26
N PHE A 13 9.73 -28.21 20.44
CA PHE A 13 8.96 -26.98 20.47
C PHE A 13 8.19 -26.87 19.14
N PRO A 14 6.86 -26.66 19.15
CA PRO A 14 6.18 -26.25 17.93
C PRO A 14 6.74 -24.88 17.59
N LEU A 15 7.68 -24.85 16.65
CA LEU A 15 8.08 -23.62 15.99
C LEU A 15 6.80 -23.05 15.41
N ILE A 16 6.26 -22.03 16.08
CA ILE A 16 5.33 -21.10 15.50
C ILE A 16 6.00 -20.66 14.21
N ARG A 17 5.53 -21.23 13.10
CA ARG A 17 5.92 -20.86 11.75
C ARG A 17 5.39 -19.45 11.61
N VAL A 18 6.18 -18.48 12.06
CA VAL A 18 5.97 -17.07 11.76
C VAL A 18 5.98 -17.04 10.25
N SER A 19 4.76 -17.04 9.70
CA SER A 19 4.47 -16.97 8.29
C SER A 19 5.37 -15.90 7.72
N ASN A 20 6.29 -16.35 6.88
CA ASN A 20 7.22 -15.50 6.17
C ASN A 20 6.38 -14.40 5.52
N ARG A 21 6.54 -13.18 6.05
CA ARG A 21 5.79 -11.98 5.71
C ARG A 21 5.75 -11.84 4.18
N GLU A 22 4.63 -12.24 3.59
CA GLU A 22 3.85 -11.66 2.47
C GLU A 22 4.50 -10.58 1.59
N ILE A 23 5.80 -10.64 1.31
CA ILE A 23 6.32 -10.12 0.05
C ILE A 23 5.95 -11.19 -0.96
N MET A 24 4.70 -11.15 -1.42
CA MET A 24 4.25 -11.95 -2.56
C MET A 24 5.33 -11.81 -3.63
N ASN A 25 6.04 -12.90 -3.90
CA ASN A 25 7.04 -12.92 -4.95
C ASN A 25 6.27 -12.78 -6.26
N LEU A 26 6.09 -11.54 -6.74
CA LEU A 26 5.46 -11.26 -8.04
C LEU A 26 6.11 -12.09 -9.15
N GLU A 27 7.37 -12.47 -8.98
CA GLU A 27 8.09 -13.34 -9.91
C GLU A 27 7.50 -14.76 -10.04
N ARG A 28 6.81 -15.25 -9.01
CA ARG A 28 6.14 -16.57 -9.01
C ARG A 28 4.70 -16.52 -9.51
N VAL A 29 4.14 -15.33 -9.69
CA VAL A 29 2.74 -15.12 -10.06
C VAL A 29 2.65 -15.01 -11.58
N SER A 30 1.63 -15.65 -12.18
CA SER A 30 1.41 -15.59 -13.63
C SER A 30 1.09 -14.15 -14.08
N ASN A 31 1.34 -13.84 -15.36
CA ASN A 31 1.09 -12.48 -15.87
C ASN A 31 -0.38 -12.07 -15.73
N GLU A 32 -1.31 -13.01 -15.93
CA GLU A 32 -2.74 -12.75 -15.81
C GLU A 32 -3.16 -12.43 -14.35
N GLU A 33 -2.59 -13.15 -13.38
CA GLU A 33 -2.83 -12.88 -11.96
C GLU A 33 -2.30 -11.51 -11.55
N LYS A 34 -1.12 -11.10 -12.06
CA LYS A 34 -0.59 -9.75 -11.86
C LYS A 34 -1.55 -8.67 -12.39
N LEU A 35 -2.12 -8.89 -13.56
CA LEU A 35 -3.10 -7.99 -14.16
C LEU A 35 -4.38 -7.91 -13.33
N ASN A 36 -4.89 -9.06 -12.86
CA ASN A 36 -6.05 -9.12 -11.98
C ASN A 36 -5.80 -8.44 -10.62
N LEU A 37 -4.62 -8.60 -10.03
CA LEU A 37 -4.19 -7.85 -8.85
C LEU A 37 -4.18 -6.35 -9.14
N CYS A 38 -3.50 -5.91 -10.20
CA CYS A 38 -3.43 -4.49 -10.58
C CYS A 38 -4.83 -3.87 -10.75
N ARG A 39 -5.77 -4.59 -11.37
CA ARG A 39 -7.17 -4.17 -11.52
C ARG A 39 -7.91 -4.09 -10.18
N LYS A 40 -7.76 -5.09 -9.30
CA LYS A 40 -8.37 -5.07 -7.97
C LYS A 40 -7.86 -3.91 -7.13
N TYR A 41 -6.56 -3.64 -7.17
CA TYR A 41 -5.97 -2.52 -6.44
C TYR A 41 -6.39 -1.18 -7.04
N TYR A 42 -6.45 -1.08 -8.37
CA TYR A 42 -7.00 0.11 -9.03
C TYR A 42 -8.44 0.37 -8.61
N LEU A 43 -9.30 -0.65 -8.59
CA LEU A 43 -10.69 -0.51 -8.16
C LEU A 43 -10.80 -0.23 -6.65
N GLY A 44 -9.97 -0.87 -5.83
CA GLY A 44 -9.92 -0.63 -4.38
C GLY A 44 -9.54 0.79 -4.00
N GLY A 45 -8.69 1.47 -4.79
CA GLY A 45 -8.35 2.87 -4.53
C GLY A 45 -9.53 3.84 -4.72
N PHE A 46 -10.58 3.47 -5.47
CA PHE A 46 -11.81 4.27 -5.53
C PHE A 46 -12.60 4.28 -4.22
N ALA A 47 -12.31 3.37 -3.29
CA ALA A 47 -12.91 3.38 -1.95
C ALA A 47 -12.30 4.43 -1.01
N PHE A 48 -11.79 5.55 -1.54
CA PHE A 48 -11.10 6.62 -0.79
C PHE A 48 -9.75 6.21 -0.17
N LEU A 49 -9.05 5.25 -0.79
CA LEU A 49 -7.73 4.79 -0.33
C LEU A 49 -6.62 5.21 -1.32
N PRO A 50 -6.16 6.49 -1.29
CA PRO A 50 -5.08 6.93 -2.18
C PRO A 50 -3.77 6.16 -1.93
N PHE A 51 -3.51 5.74 -0.69
CA PHE A 51 -2.34 4.92 -0.34
C PHE A 51 -2.32 3.57 -1.09
N LEU A 52 -3.49 3.02 -1.40
CA LEU A 52 -3.60 1.75 -2.11
C LEU A 52 -3.18 1.90 -3.58
N TRP A 53 -3.50 3.03 -4.22
CA TRP A 53 -2.95 3.35 -5.55
C TRP A 53 -1.43 3.59 -5.52
N LEU A 54 -0.89 4.20 -4.45
CA LEU A 54 0.56 4.36 -4.31
C LEU A 54 1.27 3.00 -4.28
N VAL A 55 0.78 2.05 -3.47
CA VAL A 55 1.32 0.69 -3.42
C VAL A 55 1.20 0.02 -4.79
N ASN A 56 0.05 0.15 -5.46
CA ASN A 56 -0.14 -0.38 -6.81
C ASN A 56 0.91 0.17 -7.79
N VAL A 57 1.16 1.48 -7.76
CA VAL A 57 2.14 2.12 -8.64
C VAL A 57 3.55 1.62 -8.31
N VAL A 58 4.01 1.72 -7.06
CA VAL A 58 5.39 1.34 -6.69
C VAL A 58 5.69 -0.13 -6.98
N TRP A 59 4.72 -1.02 -6.71
CA TRP A 59 4.93 -2.45 -6.86
C TRP A 59 4.94 -2.89 -8.33
N PHE A 60 3.98 -2.42 -9.11
CA PHE A 60 3.91 -2.74 -10.54
C PHE A 60 4.80 -1.85 -11.41
N PHE A 61 5.39 -0.77 -10.90
CA PHE A 61 6.35 0.06 -11.65
C PHE A 61 7.58 -0.75 -12.05
N LYS A 62 8.15 -1.54 -11.13
CA LYS A 62 9.27 -2.43 -11.46
C LYS A 62 8.87 -3.45 -12.54
N GLU A 63 7.68 -4.03 -12.43
CA GLU A 63 7.18 -5.03 -13.38
C GLU A 63 6.86 -4.41 -14.77
N ALA A 64 6.38 -3.17 -14.79
CA ALA A 64 5.99 -2.46 -16.00
C ALA A 64 7.20 -1.86 -16.74
N PHE A 65 8.22 -1.36 -16.02
CA PHE A 65 9.32 -0.59 -16.62
C PHE A 65 10.69 -1.29 -16.56
N MET A 66 10.93 -2.21 -15.62
CA MET A 66 12.24 -2.88 -15.50
C MET A 66 12.29 -4.26 -16.16
N LYS A 67 11.16 -4.96 -16.34
CA LYS A 67 11.15 -6.28 -17.00
C LYS A 67 11.07 -6.17 -18.54
N PRO A 68 11.67 -7.12 -19.29
CA PRO A 68 11.58 -7.16 -20.75
C PRO A 68 10.12 -7.27 -21.22
N ALA A 69 9.84 -6.84 -22.45
CA ALA A 69 8.47 -6.75 -22.97
C ALA A 69 7.79 -8.13 -23.03
N TYR A 70 6.58 -8.22 -22.48
CA TYR A 70 5.69 -9.38 -22.55
C TYR A 70 4.30 -8.93 -22.98
N THR A 71 3.48 -9.87 -23.44
CA THR A 71 2.18 -9.64 -24.12
C THR A 71 1.22 -8.74 -23.34
N GLU A 72 1.20 -8.83 -22.01
CA GLU A 72 0.28 -8.09 -21.13
C GLU A 72 0.87 -6.80 -20.52
N GLN A 73 2.17 -6.57 -20.71
CA GLN A 73 2.89 -5.39 -20.19
C GLN A 73 2.24 -4.05 -20.57
N PRO A 74 1.75 -3.81 -21.82
CA PRO A 74 1.12 -2.54 -22.15
C PRO A 74 -0.16 -2.27 -21.36
N GLN A 75 -0.94 -3.30 -21.03
CA GLN A 75 -2.15 -3.14 -20.23
C GLN A 75 -1.80 -2.74 -18.79
N ILE A 76 -0.82 -3.41 -18.17
CA ILE A 76 -0.34 -3.09 -16.83
C ILE A 76 0.21 -1.65 -16.79
N LYS A 77 0.96 -1.22 -17.81
CA LYS A 77 1.43 0.18 -17.93
C LYS A 77 0.28 1.20 -17.90
N ILE A 78 -0.82 0.92 -18.61
CA ILE A 78 -1.99 1.81 -18.62
C ILE A 78 -2.62 1.89 -17.23
N TYR A 79 -2.84 0.76 -16.56
CA TYR A 79 -3.42 0.76 -15.20
C TYR A 79 -2.52 1.44 -14.17
N VAL A 80 -1.20 1.26 -14.25
CA VAL A 80 -0.23 1.95 -13.40
C VAL A 80 -0.27 3.46 -13.64
N LYS A 81 -0.29 3.92 -14.90
CA LYS A 81 -0.42 5.35 -15.23
C LYS A 81 -1.73 5.96 -14.72
N ARG A 82 -2.86 5.25 -14.88
CA ARG A 82 -4.17 5.71 -14.37
C ARG A 82 -4.21 5.76 -12.85
N SER A 83 -3.61 4.78 -12.18
CA SER A 83 -3.48 4.76 -10.71
C SER A 83 -2.61 5.93 -10.22
N ALA A 84 -1.50 6.23 -10.91
CA ALA A 84 -0.64 7.36 -10.59
C ALA A 84 -1.36 8.71 -10.77
N LEU A 85 -2.16 8.85 -11.84
CA LEU A 85 -2.98 10.05 -12.04
C LEU A 85 -4.03 10.22 -10.93
N GLY A 86 -4.70 9.12 -10.57
CA GLY A 86 -5.65 9.11 -9.45
C GLY A 86 -5.00 9.51 -8.13
N LEU A 87 -3.79 9.00 -7.85
CA LEU A 87 -3.01 9.38 -6.68
C LEU A 87 -2.68 10.88 -6.67
N ILE A 88 -2.18 11.42 -7.78
CA ILE A 88 -1.84 12.85 -7.89
C ILE A 88 -3.08 13.72 -7.65
N LEU A 89 -4.22 13.35 -8.24
CA LEU A 89 -5.49 14.05 -8.04
C LEU A 89 -5.87 14.04 -6.55
N TRP A 90 -5.82 12.89 -5.89
CA TRP A 90 -6.16 12.80 -4.47
C TRP A 90 -5.20 13.57 -3.57
N VAL A 91 -3.89 13.55 -3.86
CA VAL A 91 -2.91 14.36 -3.15
C VAL A 91 -3.24 15.85 -3.31
N ALA A 92 -3.58 16.31 -4.51
CA ALA A 92 -3.96 17.69 -4.76
C ALA A 92 -5.24 18.08 -4.00
N VAL A 93 -6.28 17.23 -4.03
CA VAL A 93 -7.54 17.44 -3.32
C VAL A 93 -7.31 17.51 -1.81
N LEU A 94 -6.58 16.55 -1.23
CA LEU A 94 -6.29 16.52 0.21
C LEU A 94 -5.43 17.71 0.64
N THR A 95 -4.40 18.05 -0.14
CA THR A 95 -3.53 19.19 0.16
C THR A 95 -4.32 20.51 0.10
N THR A 96 -5.17 20.67 -0.92
CA THR A 96 -6.05 21.84 -1.06
C THR A 96 -7.01 21.92 0.12
N TRP A 97 -7.68 20.82 0.48
CA TRP A 97 -8.58 20.78 1.62
C TRP A 97 -7.88 21.12 2.94
N ILE A 98 -6.71 20.53 3.20
CA ILE A 98 -5.91 20.82 4.39
C ILE A 98 -5.53 22.30 4.42
N THR A 99 -5.11 22.86 3.28
CA THR A 99 -4.71 24.27 3.20
C THR A 99 -5.87 25.20 3.49
N ILE A 100 -7.05 24.95 2.90
CA ILE A 100 -8.28 25.69 3.17
C ILE A 100 -8.66 25.57 4.65
N PHE A 101 -8.68 24.35 5.18
CA PHE A 101 -9.05 24.10 6.57
C PHE A 101 -8.11 24.82 7.52
N GLN A 102 -6.80 24.75 7.32
CA GLN A 102 -5.81 25.44 8.16
C GLN A 102 -5.89 26.96 8.04
N HIS A 103 -6.10 27.50 6.84
CA HIS A 103 -6.14 28.94 6.61
C HIS A 103 -7.42 29.60 7.14
N PHE A 104 -8.56 28.95 6.92
CA PHE A 104 -9.87 29.47 7.31
C PHE A 104 -10.38 28.92 8.65
N ARG A 105 -9.65 28.02 9.32
CA ARG A 105 -10.02 27.43 10.63
C ARG A 105 -10.54 28.48 11.61
N ALA A 106 -9.74 29.53 11.83
CA ALA A 106 -10.04 30.60 12.79
C ALA A 106 -11.26 31.44 12.38
N HIS A 107 -11.57 31.50 11.08
CA HIS A 107 -12.72 32.25 10.57
C HIS A 107 -14.03 31.46 10.64
N TRP A 108 -13.96 30.12 10.71
CA TRP A 108 -15.13 29.23 10.70
C TRP A 108 -15.73 29.01 12.09
N GLY A 109 -15.07 29.49 13.16
CA GLY A 109 -15.58 29.45 14.53
C GLY A 109 -15.95 28.04 14.98
N GLU A 110 -17.12 27.89 15.60
CA GLU A 110 -17.59 26.60 16.18
C GLU A 110 -17.60 25.45 15.15
N VAL A 111 -17.87 25.73 13.88
CA VAL A 111 -17.90 24.70 12.82
C VAL A 111 -16.51 24.07 12.63
N ALA A 112 -15.45 24.88 12.70
CA ALA A 112 -14.09 24.36 12.64
C ALA A 112 -13.71 23.58 13.91
N ASP A 113 -14.22 23.97 15.07
CA ASP A 113 -13.99 23.23 16.32
C ASP A 113 -14.69 21.86 16.30
N TYR A 114 -15.91 21.75 15.75
CA TYR A 114 -16.58 20.45 15.55
C TYR A 114 -15.86 19.54 14.55
N LEU A 115 -15.25 20.12 13.51
CA LEU A 115 -14.49 19.38 12.50
C LEU A 115 -13.04 19.06 12.94
N SER A 116 -12.53 19.77 13.95
CA SER A 116 -11.16 19.60 14.45
C SER A 116 -11.09 18.42 15.41
N PHE A 117 -10.40 17.36 15.00
CA PHE A 117 -10.08 16.24 15.90
C PHE A 117 -9.06 16.65 16.98
N THR A 118 -8.14 17.56 16.65
CA THR A 118 -7.12 18.07 17.57
C THR A 118 -7.18 19.60 17.58
N ILE A 119 -7.57 20.18 18.72
CA ILE A 119 -7.63 21.63 18.91
C ILE A 119 -6.30 22.10 19.52
N PRO A 120 -5.56 23.01 18.85
CA PRO A 120 -4.33 23.56 19.42
C PRO A 120 -4.65 24.49 20.60
N LEU A 121 -4.06 24.22 21.77
CA LEU A 121 -4.33 24.93 23.03
C LEU A 121 -3.82 26.39 23.09
N GLY A 122 -3.17 26.90 22.03
CA GLY A 122 -2.43 28.18 22.07
C GLY A 122 -2.68 29.15 20.92
N THR A 123 -3.54 28.79 19.95
CA THR A 123 -3.90 29.67 18.83
C THR A 123 -5.42 29.82 18.79
N PRO A 124 -5.96 31.06 18.83
CA PRO A 124 -7.39 31.28 18.69
C PRO A 124 -7.91 30.77 17.34
#